data_AF-A0AAV3ZZT1-F1
#
_entry.id   AF-A0AAV3ZZT1-F1
#
_cell.length_a   1.000
_cell.length_b   1.000
_cell.length_c   1.000
_cell.angle_alpha   90.00
_cell.angle_beta   90.00
_cell.angle_gamma   90.00
#
_symmetry.space_group_name_H-M   'P 1'
#
loop_
_entity.id
_entity.type
_entity.pdbx_description
1 polymer ?
#
loop_
_entity_poly.entity_id
_entity_poly.type
_entity_poly.pdbx_seq_one_letter_code
_entity_poly.pdbx_strand_id
1 'polypeptide(L)'
;MKLDAEMKLLQAKIEAGIIKNDPDGNGAKSSDSGAKNPKLPNFQDGRDDLDIWLTRFERFAESNGWSMEKFSSSLCALLTGHALDCYGRLSAEQAKDYDKVKEALVKRYDLTEDGYRRKFRTCKQAEGESSDVFIVRIVTYLDRWIELSKTDKSYEKLKDLIVSARTVHGCMSRRSSYKLA
;
A
#
# COMPACT_ATOMS: atom_id res chain seq x y z
N MET A 1 52.38 -27.77 4.73
CA MET A 1 52.06 -29.22 4.94
C MET A 1 50.58 -29.56 4.75
N LYS A 2 49.60 -29.02 5.52
CA LYS A 2 48.17 -29.33 5.27
C LYS A 2 47.61 -28.73 3.97
N LEU A 3 47.95 -27.47 3.66
CA LEU A 3 47.50 -26.80 2.43
C LEU A 3 48.03 -27.46 1.15
N ASP A 4 49.28 -27.93 1.17
CA ASP A 4 49.92 -28.55 0.01
C ASP A 4 49.27 -29.91 -0.35
N ALA A 5 48.76 -30.63 0.65
CA ALA A 5 48.04 -31.87 0.46
C ALA A 5 46.64 -31.64 -0.13
N GLU A 6 45.96 -30.57 0.29
CA GLU A 6 44.64 -30.19 -0.24
C GLU A 6 44.73 -29.71 -1.70
N MET A 7 45.76 -28.93 -2.04
CA MET A 7 46.00 -28.48 -3.41
C MET A 7 46.29 -29.64 -4.36
N LYS A 8 47.08 -30.63 -3.94
CA LYS A 8 47.36 -31.83 -4.74
C LYS A 8 46.10 -32.69 -4.95
N LEU A 9 45.24 -32.79 -3.93
CA LEU A 9 43.99 -33.54 -4.03
C LEU A 9 42.99 -32.86 -4.99
N LEU A 10 42.94 -31.53 -5.00
CA LEU A 10 42.14 -30.76 -5.94
C LEU A 10 42.62 -30.95 -7.39
N GLN A 11 43.94 -30.92 -7.60
CA GLN A 11 44.54 -31.12 -8.92
C GLN A 11 44.26 -32.54 -9.47
N ALA A 12 44.40 -33.56 -8.63
CA ALA A 12 44.11 -34.95 -9.00
C ALA A 12 42.61 -35.18 -9.34
N LYS A 13 41.69 -34.45 -8.70
CA LYS A 13 40.24 -34.53 -8.99
C LYS A 13 39.85 -33.87 -10.32
N ILE A 14 40.61 -32.87 -10.76
CA ILE A 14 40.44 -32.21 -12.05
C ILE A 14 40.97 -33.13 -13.17
N GLU A 15 42.13 -33.74 -12.99
CA GLU A 15 42.69 -34.70 -13.97
C GLU A 15 41.85 -35.99 -14.10
N ALA A 16 41.24 -36.45 -13.01
CA ALA A 16 40.32 -37.59 -13.03
C ALA A 16 38.95 -37.28 -13.68
N GLY A 17 38.72 -36.05 -14.16
CA GLY A 17 37.48 -35.64 -14.81
C GLY A 17 36.25 -35.58 -13.91
N ILE A 18 36.45 -35.66 -12.58
CA ILE A 18 35.37 -35.58 -11.58
C ILE A 18 34.85 -34.14 -11.46
N ILE A 19 35.73 -33.15 -11.67
CA ILE A 19 35.40 -31.73 -11.69
C ILE A 19 35.68 -31.21 -13.11
N LYS A 20 34.63 -30.83 -13.84
CA LYS A 20 34.75 -30.21 -15.17
C LYS A 20 34.90 -28.70 -15.01
N ASN A 21 35.94 -28.13 -15.61
CA ASN A 21 36.04 -26.68 -15.83
C ASN A 21 35.43 -26.37 -17.20
N ASP A 22 34.17 -25.95 -17.21
CA ASP A 22 33.55 -25.35 -18.40
C ASP A 22 33.81 -23.84 -18.39
N PRO A 23 34.58 -23.26 -19.34
CA PRO A 23 34.93 -21.84 -19.30
C PRO A 23 33.90 -20.93 -19.98
N ASP A 24 32.78 -21.45 -20.49
CA ASP A 24 31.89 -20.67 -21.35
C ASP A 24 30.40 -20.82 -20.99
N GLY A 25 29.81 -19.69 -20.60
CA GLY A 25 28.48 -19.28 -21.03
C GLY A 25 27.26 -20.16 -20.75
N ASN A 26 26.43 -19.66 -19.83
CA ASN A 26 24.96 -19.71 -19.88
C ASN A 26 24.27 -21.01 -19.41
N GLY A 27 23.74 -20.95 -18.19
CA GLY A 27 22.84 -21.98 -17.67
C GLY A 27 22.65 -21.95 -16.16
N ALA A 28 22.58 -20.77 -15.54
CA ALA A 28 22.10 -20.68 -14.16
C ALA A 28 20.59 -20.97 -14.15
N LYS A 29 20.23 -22.26 -14.28
CA LYS A 29 19.04 -22.79 -13.64
C LYS A 29 19.33 -22.69 -12.14
N SER A 30 19.03 -21.52 -11.57
CA SER A 30 18.80 -21.44 -10.13
C SER A 30 17.73 -22.48 -9.83
N SER A 31 18.13 -23.47 -9.03
CA SER A 31 17.21 -24.35 -8.35
C SER A 31 16.32 -23.47 -7.49
N ASP A 32 15.19 -23.04 -8.06
CA ASP A 32 14.08 -22.47 -7.32
C ASP A 32 13.57 -23.58 -6.40
N SER A 33 14.09 -23.59 -5.18
CA SER A 33 13.47 -24.25 -4.03
C SER A 33 12.10 -23.59 -3.85
N GLY A 34 11.15 -24.08 -4.64
CA GLY A 34 9.87 -23.46 -4.94
C GLY A 34 8.95 -23.45 -3.74
N ALA A 35 9.13 -22.47 -2.86
CA ALA A 35 7.99 -21.78 -2.31
C ALA A 35 7.52 -20.80 -3.39
N LYS A 36 6.55 -21.20 -4.22
CA LYS A 36 5.86 -20.24 -5.10
C LYS A 36 5.32 -19.14 -4.20
N ASN A 37 5.91 -17.95 -4.24
CA ASN A 37 5.45 -16.85 -3.40
C ASN A 37 3.93 -16.70 -3.59
N PRO A 38 3.15 -16.65 -2.50
CA PRO A 38 1.70 -16.59 -2.60
C PRO A 38 1.31 -15.38 -3.44
N LYS A 39 0.46 -15.60 -4.45
CA LYS A 39 0.01 -14.54 -5.34
C LYS A 39 -0.92 -13.60 -4.57
N LEU A 40 -0.69 -12.30 -4.69
CA LEU A 40 -1.60 -11.30 -4.12
C LEU A 40 -2.93 -11.34 -4.88
N PRO A 41 -4.09 -11.50 -4.20
CA PRO A 41 -5.37 -11.45 -4.88
C PRO A 41 -5.72 -10.03 -5.31
N ASN A 42 -6.48 -9.93 -6.40
CA ASN A 42 -7.03 -8.68 -6.92
C ASN A 42 -7.82 -7.93 -5.85
N PHE A 43 -7.76 -6.60 -5.92
CA PHE A 43 -8.65 -5.70 -5.17
C PHE A 43 -10.09 -5.93 -5.61
N GLN A 44 -11.01 -6.17 -4.68
CA GLN A 44 -12.44 -6.29 -4.96
C GLN A 44 -13.17 -5.01 -4.58
N ASP A 45 -13.48 -4.18 -5.56
CA ASP A 45 -14.20 -2.92 -5.33
C ASP A 45 -15.57 -3.16 -4.66
N GLY A 46 -15.94 -2.29 -3.73
CA GLY A 46 -17.14 -2.40 -2.90
C GLY A 46 -17.08 -3.45 -1.78
N ARG A 47 -16.08 -4.35 -1.77
CA ARG A 47 -15.87 -5.35 -0.71
C ARG A 47 -14.63 -5.07 0.12
N ASP A 48 -13.52 -4.78 -0.54
CA ASP A 48 -12.23 -4.53 0.11
C ASP A 48 -12.11 -3.05 0.51
N ASP A 49 -11.47 -2.80 1.65
CA ASP A 49 -11.00 -1.46 2.00
C ASP A 49 -9.71 -1.16 1.23
N LEU A 50 -9.77 -0.16 0.35
CA LEU A 50 -8.65 0.18 -0.54
C LEU A 50 -7.40 0.60 0.23
N ASP A 51 -7.52 1.27 1.37
CA ASP A 51 -6.36 1.75 2.15
C ASP A 51 -5.60 0.57 2.77
N ILE A 52 -6.37 -0.37 3.34
CA ILE A 52 -5.83 -1.63 3.88
C ILE A 52 -5.22 -2.46 2.75
N TRP A 53 -5.90 -2.55 1.61
CA TRP A 53 -5.43 -3.33 0.47
C TRP A 53 -4.15 -2.75 -0.13
N LEU A 54 -4.07 -1.42 -0.30
CA LEU A 54 -2.86 -0.72 -0.78
C LEU A 54 -1.70 -0.94 0.19
N THR A 55 -1.93 -0.83 1.50
CA THR A 55 -0.90 -1.11 2.50
C THR A 55 -0.39 -2.55 2.38
N ARG A 56 -1.28 -3.52 2.15
CA ARG A 56 -0.90 -4.92 1.92
C ARG A 56 -0.09 -5.09 0.63
N PHE A 57 -0.51 -4.43 -0.44
CA PHE A 57 0.19 -4.44 -1.73
C PHE A 57 1.60 -3.89 -1.60
N GLU A 58 1.77 -2.75 -0.94
CA GLU A 58 3.08 -2.10 -0.73
C GLU A 58 4.03 -3.00 0.04
N ARG A 59 3.59 -3.51 1.19
CA ARG A 59 4.40 -4.44 2.01
C ARG A 59 4.75 -5.72 1.25
N PHE A 60 3.83 -6.24 0.45
CA PHE A 60 4.07 -7.42 -0.37
C PHE A 60 5.14 -7.14 -1.42
N ALA A 61 5.02 -6.03 -2.14
CA ALA A 61 5.97 -5.65 -3.18
C ALA A 61 7.37 -5.35 -2.62
N GLU A 62 7.45 -4.64 -1.49
CA GLU A 62 8.69 -4.38 -0.75
C GLU A 62 9.38 -5.68 -0.30
N SER A 63 8.62 -6.59 0.32
CA SER A 63 9.14 -7.88 0.78
C SER A 63 9.66 -8.76 -0.36
N ASN A 64 9.16 -8.53 -1.58
CA ASN A 64 9.58 -9.24 -2.79
C ASN A 64 10.65 -8.46 -3.60
N GLY A 65 11.12 -7.31 -3.13
CA GLY A 65 12.13 -6.49 -3.82
C GLY A 65 11.70 -6.03 -5.21
N TRP A 66 10.43 -5.69 -5.42
CA TRP A 66 9.95 -5.25 -6.72
C TRP A 66 10.54 -3.88 -7.12
N SER A 67 10.90 -3.74 -8.40
CA SER A 67 11.23 -2.44 -8.98
C SER A 67 9.98 -1.56 -9.11
N MET A 68 10.15 -0.23 -9.18
CA MET A 68 9.02 0.69 -9.33
C MET A 68 8.20 0.45 -10.60
N GLU A 69 8.83 0.05 -11.71
CA GLU A 69 8.13 -0.32 -12.93
C GLU A 69 7.23 -1.56 -12.75
N LYS A 70 7.75 -2.57 -12.02
CA LYS A 70 6.96 -3.75 -11.65
C LYS A 70 5.84 -3.40 -10.68
N PHE A 71 6.08 -2.45 -9.79
CA PHE A 71 5.09 -1.90 -8.85
C PHE A 71 3.88 -1.34 -9.59
N SER A 72 4.10 -0.39 -10.52
CA SER A 72 3.02 0.25 -11.29
C SER A 72 2.25 -0.75 -12.16
N SER A 73 2.96 -1.60 -12.89
CA SER A 73 2.34 -2.59 -13.79
C SER A 73 1.59 -3.70 -13.04
N SER A 74 2.09 -4.12 -11.87
CA SER A 74 1.40 -5.11 -11.04
C SER A 74 0.17 -4.50 -10.34
N LEU A 75 0.25 -3.23 -9.93
CA LEU A 75 -0.89 -2.55 -9.32
C LEU A 75 -2.09 -2.56 -10.26
N CYS A 76 -1.93 -2.06 -11.50
CA CYS A 76 -3.05 -1.93 -12.43
C CYS A 76 -3.68 -3.27 -12.80
N ALA A 77 -2.89 -4.34 -12.90
CA ALA A 77 -3.39 -5.69 -13.15
C ALA A 77 -4.26 -6.26 -12.01
N LEU A 78 -4.12 -5.71 -10.81
CA LEU A 78 -4.83 -6.16 -9.62
C LEU A 78 -6.02 -5.26 -9.25
N LEU A 79 -6.19 -4.10 -9.89
CA LEU A 79 -7.34 -3.23 -9.68
C LEU A 79 -8.58 -3.78 -10.38
N THR A 80 -9.75 -3.51 -9.80
CA THR A 80 -11.05 -3.81 -10.41
C THR A 80 -12.01 -2.63 -10.21
N GLY A 81 -13.16 -2.67 -10.89
CA GLY A 81 -14.25 -1.70 -10.70
C GLY A 81 -13.80 -0.24 -10.86
N HIS A 82 -14.25 0.63 -9.95
CA HIS A 82 -13.95 2.05 -9.95
C HIS A 82 -12.47 2.37 -9.77
N ALA A 83 -11.67 1.47 -9.17
CA ALA A 83 -10.23 1.65 -9.10
C ALA A 83 -9.58 1.50 -10.48
N LEU A 84 -10.02 0.50 -11.25
CA LEU A 84 -9.57 0.30 -12.63
C LEU A 84 -10.07 1.40 -13.55
N ASP A 85 -11.32 1.87 -13.38
CA ASP A 85 -11.83 3.05 -14.11
C ASP A 85 -10.99 4.30 -13.84
N CYS A 86 -10.55 4.48 -12.59
CA CYS A 86 -9.69 5.59 -12.20
C CYS A 86 -8.33 5.53 -12.91
N TYR A 87 -7.75 4.34 -12.97
CA TYR A 87 -6.51 4.09 -13.71
C TYR A 87 -6.66 4.38 -15.21
N GLY A 88 -7.76 3.92 -15.83
CA GLY A 88 -8.01 4.12 -17.26
C GLY A 88 -8.20 5.58 -17.71
N ARG A 89 -8.36 6.52 -16.77
CA ARG A 89 -8.45 7.96 -17.04
C ARG A 89 -7.10 8.69 -16.98
N LEU A 90 -6.05 8.01 -16.53
CA LEU A 90 -4.71 8.58 -16.47
C LEU A 90 -4.04 8.56 -17.85
N SER A 91 -3.14 9.51 -18.11
CA SER A 91 -2.30 9.45 -19.31
C SER A 91 -1.36 8.25 -19.28
N ALA A 92 -0.80 7.87 -20.43
CA ALA A 92 0.15 6.75 -20.51
C ALA A 92 1.40 6.97 -19.64
N GLU A 93 1.82 8.22 -19.46
CA GLU A 93 2.95 8.61 -18.61
C GLU A 93 2.57 8.51 -17.12
N GLN A 94 1.40 9.04 -16.73
CA GLN A 94 0.90 8.96 -15.36
C GLN A 94 0.65 7.51 -14.91
N ALA A 95 0.17 6.67 -15.82
CA ALA A 95 -0.12 5.26 -15.56
C ALA A 95 1.14 4.41 -15.28
N LYS A 96 2.32 4.89 -15.67
CA LYS A 96 3.62 4.24 -15.38
C LYS A 96 4.20 4.67 -14.03
N ASP A 97 3.72 5.78 -13.49
CA ASP A 97 4.16 6.34 -12.22
C ASP A 97 3.24 5.87 -11.08
N TYR A 98 3.78 5.04 -10.19
CA TYR A 98 3.04 4.49 -9.06
C TYR A 98 2.44 5.59 -8.18
N ASP A 99 3.19 6.65 -7.90
CA ASP A 99 2.76 7.72 -7.01
C ASP A 99 1.56 8.46 -7.62
N LYS A 100 1.54 8.62 -8.95
CA LYS A 100 0.40 9.22 -9.67
C LYS A 100 -0.82 8.32 -9.66
N VAL A 101 -0.66 7.02 -9.84
CA VAL A 101 -1.76 6.06 -9.75
C VAL A 101 -2.32 6.04 -8.31
N LYS A 102 -1.45 5.99 -7.30
CA LYS A 102 -1.83 6.02 -5.88
C LYS A 102 -2.55 7.32 -5.54
N GLU A 103 -2.05 8.47 -5.97
CA GLU A 103 -2.68 9.78 -5.78
C GLU A 103 -4.12 9.80 -6.33
N ALA A 104 -4.32 9.29 -7.54
CA ALA A 104 -5.63 9.22 -8.18
C ALA A 104 -6.59 8.29 -7.41
N LEU A 105 -6.11 7.13 -6.98
CA LEU A 105 -6.88 6.17 -6.17
C LEU A 105 -7.26 6.74 -4.81
N VAL A 106 -6.31 7.31 -4.07
CA VAL A 106 -6.53 7.97 -2.78
C VAL A 106 -7.60 9.05 -2.88
N LYS A 107 -7.55 9.86 -3.94
CA LYS A 107 -8.55 10.89 -4.20
C LYS A 107 -9.91 10.31 -4.54
N ARG A 108 -9.98 9.26 -5.38
CA ARG A 108 -11.24 8.63 -5.81
C ARG A 108 -12.00 7.97 -4.67
N TYR A 109 -11.29 7.40 -3.70
CA TYR A 109 -11.86 6.65 -2.57
C TYR A 109 -11.96 7.46 -1.27
N ASP A 110 -11.75 8.78 -1.34
CA ASP A 110 -11.77 9.67 -0.19
C ASP A 110 -10.85 9.15 0.95
N LEU A 111 -9.62 8.75 0.60
CA LEU A 111 -8.58 8.35 1.56
C LEU A 111 -7.77 9.58 2.03
N THR A 112 -8.49 10.68 2.28
CA THR A 112 -7.95 11.98 2.70
C THR A 112 -8.40 12.30 4.11
N GLU A 113 -7.81 13.32 4.74
CA GLU A 113 -8.26 13.80 6.06
C GLU A 113 -9.78 14.04 6.09
N ASP A 114 -10.28 14.82 5.13
CA ASP A 114 -11.71 15.13 5.02
C ASP A 114 -12.56 13.89 4.69
N GLY A 115 -12.02 12.98 3.89
CA GLY A 115 -12.68 11.71 3.56
C GLY A 115 -12.89 10.84 4.79
N TYR A 116 -11.85 10.64 5.60
CA TYR A 116 -11.94 9.89 6.85
C TYR A 116 -12.78 10.60 7.92
N ARG A 117 -12.67 11.93 8.02
CA ARG A 117 -13.57 12.74 8.86
C ARG A 117 -15.05 12.51 8.50
N ARG A 118 -15.38 12.50 7.20
CA ARG A 118 -16.74 12.23 6.71
C ARG A 118 -17.17 10.80 7.06
N LYS A 119 -16.34 9.80 6.72
CA LYS A 119 -16.60 8.38 7.03
C LYS A 119 -16.87 8.17 8.52
N PHE A 120 -16.02 8.70 9.40
CA PHE A 120 -16.21 8.65 10.85
C PHE A 120 -17.58 9.24 11.27
N ARG A 121 -17.96 10.40 10.72
CA ARG A 121 -19.21 11.09 11.09
C ARG A 121 -20.48 10.47 10.53
N THR A 122 -20.41 9.87 9.34
CA THR A 122 -21.60 9.41 8.59
C THR A 122 -21.73 7.90 8.54
N CYS A 123 -20.75 7.14 9.06
CA CYS A 123 -20.83 5.69 9.09
C CYS A 123 -22.06 5.22 9.90
N LYS A 124 -22.65 4.14 9.41
CA LYS A 124 -23.74 3.42 10.06
C LYS A 124 -23.38 1.94 10.06
N GLN A 125 -23.88 1.23 11.06
CA GLN A 125 -23.75 -0.22 11.13
C GLN A 125 -24.43 -0.82 9.90
N ALA A 126 -23.71 -1.65 9.17
CA ALA A 126 -24.25 -2.32 8.00
C ALA A 126 -25.21 -3.44 8.42
N GLU A 127 -26.10 -3.83 7.52
CA GLU A 127 -27.00 -4.96 7.74
C GLU A 127 -26.18 -6.25 7.93
N GLY A 128 -26.37 -6.92 9.07
CA GLY A 128 -25.60 -8.12 9.44
C GLY A 128 -24.20 -7.86 10.01
N GLU A 129 -23.75 -6.61 10.17
CA GLU A 129 -22.48 -6.28 10.84
C GLU A 129 -22.64 -6.39 12.36
N SER A 130 -21.73 -7.09 13.06
CA SER A 130 -21.69 -7.09 14.54
C SER A 130 -21.29 -5.72 15.07
N SER A 131 -21.79 -5.34 16.25
CA SER A 131 -21.42 -4.10 16.93
C SER A 131 -19.91 -3.99 17.17
N ASP A 132 -19.22 -5.09 17.50
CA ASP A 132 -17.76 -5.08 17.70
C ASP A 132 -17.01 -4.72 16.42
N VAL A 133 -17.43 -5.28 15.29
CA VAL A 133 -16.86 -5.00 13.96
C VAL A 133 -17.11 -3.54 13.59
N PHE A 134 -18.32 -3.04 13.87
CA PHE A 134 -18.67 -1.65 13.62
C PHE A 134 -17.83 -0.67 14.45
N ILE A 135 -17.60 -0.96 15.74
CA ILE A 135 -16.74 -0.15 16.61
C ILE A 135 -15.30 -0.12 16.07
N VAL A 136 -14.74 -1.27 15.70
CA VAL A 136 -13.39 -1.33 15.10
C VAL A 136 -13.30 -0.47 13.84
N ARG A 137 -14.33 -0.51 12.99
CA ARG A 137 -14.41 0.32 11.79
C ARG A 137 -14.47 1.81 12.10
N ILE A 138 -15.26 2.23 13.09
CA ILE A 138 -15.32 3.63 13.56
C ILE A 138 -13.95 4.09 14.07
N VAL A 139 -13.31 3.28 14.92
CA VAL A 139 -11.99 3.58 15.48
C VAL A 139 -10.96 3.73 14.37
N THR A 140 -10.98 2.83 13.38
CA THR A 140 -10.08 2.90 12.21
C THR A 140 -10.25 4.22 11.45
N TYR A 141 -11.49 4.68 11.23
CA TYR A 141 -11.71 5.97 10.57
C TYR A 141 -11.19 7.15 11.40
N LEU A 142 -11.36 7.12 12.72
CA LEU A 142 -10.85 8.16 13.61
C LEU A 142 -9.31 8.19 13.60
N ASP A 143 -8.67 7.03 13.72
CA ASP A 143 -7.20 6.92 13.73
C ASP A 143 -6.59 7.45 12.44
N ARG A 144 -7.16 7.07 11.28
CA ARG A 144 -6.70 7.58 9.97
C ARG A 144 -6.94 9.08 9.82
N TRP A 145 -8.07 9.59 10.33
CA TRP A 145 -8.32 11.03 10.33
C TRP A 145 -7.28 11.79 11.18
N ILE A 146 -6.96 11.31 12.39
CA ILE A 146 -5.94 11.91 13.27
C ILE A 146 -4.56 11.87 12.62
N GLU A 147 -4.20 10.74 12.01
CA GLU A 147 -2.91 10.58 11.34
C GLU A 147 -2.75 11.57 10.17
N LEU A 148 -3.78 11.70 9.33
CA LEU A 148 -3.75 12.56 8.15
C LEU A 148 -3.85 14.06 8.50
N SER A 149 -4.51 14.42 9.61
CA SER A 149 -4.57 15.80 10.08
C SER A 149 -3.26 16.28 10.70
N LYS A 150 -2.28 15.37 10.89
CA LYS A 150 -0.98 15.64 11.54
C LYS A 150 -1.15 16.29 12.92
N THR A 151 -2.25 15.97 13.60
CA THR A 151 -2.55 16.51 14.93
C THR A 151 -1.86 15.68 15.99
N ASP A 152 -1.24 16.33 16.97
CA ASP A 152 -0.64 15.65 18.11
C ASP A 152 -1.69 14.83 18.88
N LYS A 153 -1.32 13.62 19.31
CA LYS A 153 -2.22 12.70 20.04
C LYS A 153 -2.43 13.09 21.52
N SER A 154 -2.33 14.38 21.85
CA SER A 154 -2.68 14.87 23.19
C SER A 154 -4.19 15.04 23.29
N TYR A 155 -4.74 14.80 24.48
CA TYR A 155 -6.19 14.91 24.71
C TYR A 155 -6.77 16.25 24.24
N GLU A 156 -6.11 17.37 24.58
CA GLU A 156 -6.57 18.71 24.19
C GLU A 156 -6.58 18.90 22.67
N LYS A 157 -5.53 18.47 21.97
CA LYS A 157 -5.46 18.60 20.51
C LYS A 157 -6.47 17.72 19.78
N LEU A 158 -6.70 16.50 20.27
CA LEU A 158 -7.73 15.61 19.74
C LEU A 158 -9.14 16.17 19.98
N LYS A 159 -9.39 16.73 21.17
CA LYS A 159 -10.64 17.43 21.49
C LYS A 159 -10.87 18.61 20.55
N ASP A 160 -9.86 19.45 20.33
CA ASP A 160 -9.93 20.57 19.39
C ASP A 160 -10.20 20.11 17.95
N LEU A 161 -9.55 19.05 17.49
CA LEU A 161 -9.77 18.44 16.17
C LEU A 161 -11.24 17.97 16.01
N ILE A 162 -11.75 17.23 16.99
CA ILE A 162 -13.11 16.68 16.96
C ILE A 162 -14.15 17.80 17.04
N VAL A 163 -13.93 18.84 17.85
CA VAL A 163 -14.84 19.97 18.01
C VAL A 163 -14.82 20.89 16.78
N SER A 164 -13.64 21.25 16.26
CA SER A 164 -13.49 22.11 15.08
C SER A 164 -14.12 21.50 13.82
N ALA A 165 -14.08 20.18 13.69
CA ALA A 165 -14.76 19.46 12.61
C ALA A 165 -16.28 19.69 12.57
N ARG A 166 -16.90 20.03 13.71
CA ARG A 166 -18.33 20.38 13.80
C ARG A 166 -18.58 21.83 13.37
N THR A 167 -17.66 22.74 13.66
CA THR A 167 -17.86 24.19 13.48
C THR A 167 -17.54 24.65 12.07
N VAL A 168 -16.59 24.05 11.34
CA VAL A 168 -16.25 24.47 9.96
C VAL A 168 -17.45 24.34 9.00
N HIS A 169 -18.31 23.34 9.20
CA HIS A 169 -19.53 23.16 8.38
C HIS A 169 -20.74 23.97 8.89
N GLY A 170 -20.70 24.49 10.13
CA GLY A 170 -21.77 25.31 10.71
C GLY A 170 -21.47 26.81 10.80
N CYS A 171 -20.20 27.22 10.69
CA CYS A 171 -19.77 28.59 10.98
C CYS A 171 -19.36 29.40 9.74
N MET A 172 -19.36 28.80 8.54
CA MET A 172 -19.33 29.56 7.26
C MET A 172 -20.67 30.25 6.94
N SER A 173 -21.54 30.48 7.94
CA SER A 173 -22.74 31.31 7.83
C SER A 173 -22.71 32.58 8.72
N ARG A 174 -21.65 32.85 9.49
CA ARG A 174 -21.59 34.02 10.40
C ARG A 174 -20.30 34.84 10.34
N ARG A 175 -19.62 34.87 9.19
CA ARG A 175 -18.49 35.79 8.94
C ARG A 175 -18.72 36.64 7.70
N SER A 176 -19.89 37.25 7.56
CA SER A 176 -20.08 38.39 6.66
C SER A 176 -21.18 39.31 7.15
N SER A 177 -21.01 39.93 8.32
CA SER A 177 -21.84 41.07 8.76
C SER A 177 -21.15 41.91 9.83
N TYR A 178 -19.86 42.23 9.67
CA TYR A 178 -19.25 43.34 10.42
C TYR A 178 -18.26 44.08 9.53
N LYS A 179 -18.81 44.79 8.55
CA LYS A 179 -18.29 46.08 8.09
C LYS A 179 -19.48 47.01 7.93
N LEU A 180 -19.31 48.25 8.41
CA LEU A 180 -20.24 49.39 8.46
C LEU A 180 -21.01 49.51 9.79
N ALA A 181 -20.43 50.18 10.78
CA ALA A 181 -20.52 51.64 10.93
C ALA A 181 -19.34 52.13 11.79
#